data_AF-A0A5D3AID3-F1
#
_entry.id   AF-A0A5D3AID3-F1
#
_cell.length_a   1.000
_cell.length_b   1.000
_cell.length_c   1.000
_cell.angle_alpha   90.00
_cell.angle_beta   90.00
_cell.angle_gamma   90.00
#
_symmetry.space_group_name_H-M   'P 1'
#
loop_
_entity.id
_entity.type
_entity.pdbx_description
1 polymer ?
#
loop_
_entity_poly.entity_id
_entity_poly.type
_entity_poly.pdbx_seq_one_letter_code
_entity_poly.pdbx_strand_id
1 'polypeptide(L)'
;MSIIPPDSPRSNHALPGGSSLKPVEKHDIDHLEDVDEDVDVEASRDQELRSRNRNVSAKIQNPLAGLSKDRLFDLADQFTREHGFEEKQDLFRRAALVSQNPNEFELIPELTEDDRYWLRREVTNKWDQARSLYFLVIVCSIGSAIQGWDNTGANGANLSFPNEFGIVENTWLVGMINAAPSITVAAFSAMLTDPINHFIGRRGTIFVTGLFCVFPVLAQAFCQNWYELFICRVLIGVGMGMKITTIPIMTSETAPAAIRGALAMSFQIFVSFGILAGFSSNLIFYRI
;
A
#
# COMPACT_ATOMS: atom_id res chain seq x y z
N MET A 1 56.59 0.81 -15.93
CA MET A 1 56.62 -0.17 -14.83
C MET A 1 55.46 -1.14 -15.07
N SER A 2 55.63 -2.31 -15.70
CA SER A 2 56.40 -3.50 -15.25
C SER A 2 55.64 -4.28 -14.16
N ILE A 3 55.35 -5.59 -14.24
CA ILE A 3 55.59 -6.65 -15.26
C ILE A 3 54.55 -7.80 -15.04
N ILE A 4 54.46 -8.76 -15.97
CA ILE A 4 53.58 -9.96 -16.01
C ILE A 4 54.43 -11.19 -16.48
N PRO A 5 54.03 -12.49 -16.37
CA PRO A 5 52.65 -13.04 -16.40
C PRO A 5 52.17 -14.07 -15.30
N PRO A 6 52.10 -15.44 -15.45
CA PRO A 6 50.83 -16.17 -15.18
C PRO A 6 50.93 -17.60 -14.53
N ASP A 7 49.90 -18.43 -14.76
CA ASP A 7 49.85 -19.93 -14.73
C ASP A 7 49.92 -20.67 -13.37
N SER A 8 49.38 -21.89 -13.18
CA SER A 8 48.27 -22.66 -13.80
C SER A 8 47.95 -23.89 -12.88
N PRO A 9 46.89 -24.72 -13.10
CA PRO A 9 46.36 -25.63 -12.09
C PRO A 9 46.88 -27.09 -12.17
N ARG A 10 46.79 -27.83 -11.05
CA ARG A 10 46.80 -29.31 -10.84
C ARG A 10 46.95 -29.58 -9.33
N SER A 11 46.60 -30.72 -8.71
CA SER A 11 45.71 -31.87 -9.02
C SER A 11 45.83 -32.84 -7.83
N ASN A 12 44.87 -33.77 -7.64
CA ASN A 12 45.02 -35.03 -6.87
C ASN A 12 45.21 -34.86 -5.34
N HIS A 13 44.89 -35.80 -4.45
CA HIS A 13 43.99 -36.98 -4.31
C HIS A 13 44.35 -37.58 -2.93
N ALA A 14 43.49 -38.42 -2.34
CA ALA A 14 43.80 -39.38 -1.25
C ALA A 14 44.09 -38.88 0.20
N LEU A 15 43.04 -38.94 1.03
CA LEU A 15 42.85 -39.83 2.22
C LEU A 15 44.02 -40.76 2.69
N PRO A 16 43.94 -41.38 3.89
CA PRO A 16 43.67 -40.85 5.24
C PRO A 16 44.55 -41.52 6.34
N GLY A 17 44.34 -41.19 7.63
CA GLY A 17 44.83 -41.96 8.79
C GLY A 17 45.40 -41.09 9.92
N GLY A 18 45.39 -41.48 11.19
CA GLY A 18 44.78 -42.66 11.82
C GLY A 18 45.15 -42.75 13.31
N SER A 19 44.22 -43.21 14.14
CA SER A 19 44.40 -43.79 15.50
C SER A 19 45.39 -43.17 16.50
N SER A 20 44.90 -42.74 17.67
CA SER A 20 45.30 -43.36 18.95
C SER A 20 44.33 -43.05 20.08
N LEU A 21 43.93 -44.08 20.86
CA LEU A 21 43.21 -43.94 22.13
C LEU A 21 44.17 -44.17 23.31
N LYS A 22 43.92 -43.55 24.47
CA LYS A 22 43.59 -44.26 25.73
C LYS A 22 43.23 -43.30 26.90
N PRO A 23 42.54 -43.79 27.97
CA PRO A 23 41.66 -42.97 28.82
C PRO A 23 42.12 -42.82 30.28
N VAL A 24 41.43 -41.96 31.06
CA VAL A 24 41.45 -41.92 32.54
C VAL A 24 40.04 -41.58 33.09
N GLU A 25 39.55 -42.39 34.03
CA GLU A 25 38.34 -42.21 34.90
C GLU A 25 38.65 -41.30 36.12
N LYS A 26 37.74 -40.65 36.88
CA LYS A 26 36.26 -40.56 36.96
C LYS A 26 35.82 -39.36 37.86
N HIS A 27 34.50 -39.16 37.96
CA HIS A 27 33.69 -38.45 38.98
C HIS A 27 33.35 -36.94 38.82
N ASP A 28 32.17 -36.73 38.23
CA ASP A 28 31.00 -35.93 38.67
C ASP A 28 31.20 -34.51 39.24
N ILE A 29 30.60 -33.49 38.59
CA ILE A 29 29.28 -32.88 38.97
C ILE A 29 28.58 -32.40 37.67
N ASP A 30 27.25 -32.48 37.61
CA ASP A 30 26.40 -32.15 36.45
C ASP A 30 26.57 -30.72 35.87
N HIS A 31 26.55 -30.59 34.55
CA HIS A 31 26.02 -29.42 33.83
C HIS A 31 25.46 -29.84 32.46
N LEU A 32 24.34 -29.24 32.07
CA LEU A 32 23.50 -29.61 30.92
C LEU A 32 24.13 -29.26 29.56
N GLU A 33 23.77 -30.01 28.53
CA GLU A 33 24.15 -29.78 27.13
C GLU A 33 23.21 -28.72 26.49
N ASP A 34 23.77 -27.56 26.12
CA ASP A 34 23.10 -26.52 25.31
C ASP A 34 23.93 -26.24 24.03
N VAL A 35 24.03 -27.21 23.11
CA VAL A 35 24.67 -27.02 21.78
C VAL A 35 23.97 -27.87 20.71
N ASP A 36 22.79 -27.45 20.25
CA ASP A 36 22.21 -27.92 18.97
C ASP A 36 21.12 -27.00 18.35
N GLU A 37 20.53 -26.04 19.07
CA GLU A 37 19.41 -25.23 18.52
C GLU A 37 19.81 -24.22 17.42
N ASP A 38 21.04 -23.68 17.40
CA ASP A 38 21.44 -22.61 16.46
C ASP A 38 21.54 -23.07 14.99
N VAL A 39 21.86 -24.35 14.74
CA VAL A 39 22.09 -24.87 13.38
C VAL A 39 20.78 -25.02 12.60
N ASP A 40 19.72 -25.49 13.26
CA ASP A 40 18.40 -25.67 12.64
C ASP A 40 17.69 -24.33 12.37
N VAL A 41 17.96 -23.29 13.16
CA VAL A 41 17.44 -21.93 12.93
C VAL A 41 18.09 -21.29 11.70
N GLU A 42 19.41 -21.40 11.55
CA GLU A 42 20.13 -20.88 10.37
C GLU A 42 19.70 -21.63 9.10
N ALA A 43 19.60 -22.97 9.15
CA ALA A 43 19.13 -23.79 8.03
C ALA A 43 17.67 -23.49 7.65
N SER A 44 16.78 -23.34 8.64
CA SER A 44 15.37 -22.96 8.42
C SER A 44 15.25 -21.56 7.81
N ARG A 45 16.04 -20.59 8.30
CA ARG A 45 16.06 -19.22 7.77
C ARG A 45 16.59 -19.19 6.34
N ASP A 46 17.60 -19.98 6.01
CA ASP A 46 18.13 -20.08 4.65
C ASP A 46 17.13 -20.78 3.71
N GLN A 47 16.38 -21.77 4.21
CA GLN A 47 15.28 -22.42 3.49
C GLN A 47 14.07 -21.48 3.28
N GLU A 48 13.74 -20.64 4.27
CA GLU A 48 12.75 -19.56 4.14
C GLU A 48 13.21 -18.48 3.15
N LEU A 49 14.46 -18.03 3.21
CA LEU A 49 15.01 -17.06 2.27
C LEU A 49 15.05 -17.62 0.84
N ARG A 50 15.37 -18.91 0.67
CA ARG A 50 15.29 -19.61 -0.62
C ARG A 50 13.85 -19.79 -1.11
N SER A 51 12.88 -20.04 -0.23
CA SER A 51 11.45 -20.11 -0.60
C SER A 51 10.90 -18.73 -0.98
N ARG A 52 11.27 -17.67 -0.25
CA ARG A 52 10.92 -16.27 -0.51
C ARG A 52 11.58 -15.75 -1.80
N ASN A 53 12.80 -16.19 -2.10
CA ASN A 53 13.47 -15.90 -3.36
C ASN A 53 12.92 -16.71 -4.55
N ARG A 54 12.31 -17.89 -4.34
CA ARG A 54 11.54 -18.58 -5.40
C ARG A 54 10.34 -17.75 -5.87
N ASN A 55 9.75 -16.91 -5.01
CA ASN A 55 8.70 -15.97 -5.41
C ASN A 55 9.19 -14.81 -6.30
N VAL A 56 10.50 -14.60 -6.48
CA VAL A 56 11.01 -13.69 -7.53
C VAL A 56 10.71 -14.26 -8.94
N SER A 57 10.53 -15.57 -9.05
CA SER A 57 10.04 -16.23 -10.27
C SER A 57 8.50 -16.33 -10.34
N ALA A 58 7.77 -15.82 -9.35
CA ALA A 58 6.38 -15.38 -9.54
C ALA A 58 6.35 -14.05 -10.31
N LYS A 59 7.09 -14.02 -11.44
CA LYS A 59 6.88 -13.10 -12.54
C LYS A 59 5.38 -13.13 -12.81
N ILE A 60 4.74 -11.96 -12.90
CA ILE A 60 3.31 -11.87 -13.27
C ILE A 60 3.22 -12.32 -14.74
N GLN A 61 3.23 -13.63 -14.94
CA GLN A 61 2.99 -14.25 -16.22
C GLN A 61 1.52 -14.04 -16.50
N ASN A 62 1.25 -13.43 -17.65
CA ASN A 62 -0.11 -13.26 -18.11
C ASN A 62 -0.81 -14.62 -18.12
N PRO A 63 -1.93 -14.81 -17.40
CA PRO A 63 -2.61 -16.11 -17.32
C PRO A 63 -3.16 -16.59 -18.67
N LEU A 64 -3.22 -15.70 -19.67
CA LEU A 64 -3.61 -16.03 -21.04
C LEU A 64 -2.41 -16.45 -21.93
N ALA A 65 -1.16 -16.24 -21.49
CA ALA A 65 0.02 -16.55 -22.29
C ALA A 65 0.17 -18.06 -22.54
N GLY A 66 0.49 -18.43 -23.79
CA GLY A 66 0.70 -19.82 -24.20
C GLY A 66 -0.60 -20.62 -24.45
N LEU A 67 -1.78 -20.06 -24.18
CA LEU A 67 -3.05 -20.66 -24.61
C LEU A 67 -3.21 -20.58 -26.13
N SER A 68 -3.78 -21.62 -26.74
CA SER A 68 -4.17 -21.59 -28.15
C SER A 68 -5.30 -20.60 -28.38
N LYS A 69 -5.37 -20.05 -29.61
CA LYS A 69 -6.40 -19.10 -30.03
C LYS A 69 -7.82 -19.65 -29.80
N ASP A 70 -8.07 -20.90 -30.16
CA ASP A 70 -9.37 -21.54 -29.97
C ASP A 70 -9.74 -21.61 -28.48
N ARG A 71 -8.77 -21.91 -27.61
CA ARG A 71 -9.00 -21.97 -26.16
C ARG A 71 -9.24 -20.59 -25.55
N LEU A 72 -8.61 -19.54 -26.07
CA LEU A 72 -8.92 -18.15 -25.68
C LEU A 72 -10.36 -17.78 -26.06
N PHE A 73 -10.82 -18.21 -27.24
CA PHE A 73 -12.19 -17.97 -27.68
C PHE A 73 -13.20 -18.75 -26.84
N ASP A 74 -12.96 -20.04 -26.54
CA ASP A 74 -13.79 -20.81 -25.61
C ASP A 74 -13.97 -20.11 -24.24
N LEU A 75 -12.88 -19.58 -23.69
CA LEU A 75 -12.86 -18.90 -22.40
C LEU A 75 -13.60 -17.55 -22.47
N ALA A 76 -13.38 -16.77 -23.52
CA ALA A 76 -14.11 -15.53 -23.76
C ALA A 76 -15.63 -15.78 -23.94
N ASP A 77 -16.00 -16.84 -24.66
CA ASP A 77 -17.37 -17.27 -24.91
C ASP A 77 -18.05 -17.82 -23.65
N GLN A 78 -17.30 -18.53 -22.79
CA GLN A 78 -17.80 -18.94 -21.48
C GLN A 78 -18.06 -17.72 -20.60
N PHE A 79 -17.11 -16.79 -20.52
CA PHE A 79 -17.23 -15.57 -19.73
C PHE A 79 -18.43 -14.70 -20.16
N THR A 80 -18.63 -14.51 -21.46
CA THR A 80 -19.75 -13.69 -21.97
C THR A 80 -21.11 -14.33 -21.73
N ARG A 81 -21.24 -15.66 -21.82
CA ARG A 81 -22.48 -16.36 -21.44
C ARG A 81 -22.77 -16.26 -19.94
N GLU A 82 -21.75 -16.45 -19.10
CA GLU A 82 -21.87 -16.39 -17.64
C GLU A 82 -22.27 -14.99 -17.13
N HIS A 83 -21.81 -13.93 -17.80
CA HIS A 83 -22.07 -12.53 -17.41
C HIS A 83 -23.13 -11.81 -18.27
N GLY A 84 -23.79 -12.49 -19.21
CA GLY A 84 -24.85 -11.91 -20.05
C GLY A 84 -24.37 -10.92 -21.12
N PHE A 85 -23.14 -11.05 -21.60
CA PHE A 85 -22.53 -10.20 -22.64
C PHE A 85 -22.46 -10.86 -24.03
N GLU A 86 -23.38 -11.77 -24.35
CA GLU A 86 -23.41 -12.54 -25.60
C GLU A 86 -23.40 -11.65 -26.86
N GLU A 87 -24.11 -10.52 -26.85
CA GLU A 87 -24.10 -9.53 -27.95
C GLU A 87 -22.71 -8.95 -28.28
N LYS A 88 -21.74 -9.08 -27.36
CA LYS A 88 -20.36 -8.56 -27.49
C LYS A 88 -19.31 -9.66 -27.55
N GLN A 89 -19.72 -10.91 -27.81
CA GLN A 89 -18.83 -12.08 -27.87
C GLN A 89 -17.59 -11.85 -28.75
N ASP A 90 -17.76 -11.31 -29.97
CA ASP A 90 -16.63 -11.04 -30.88
C ASP A 90 -15.72 -9.88 -30.44
N LEU A 91 -16.19 -8.98 -29.57
CA LEU A 91 -15.34 -7.99 -28.92
C LEU A 91 -14.49 -8.65 -27.82
N PHE A 92 -15.08 -9.51 -27.00
CA PHE A 92 -14.36 -10.24 -25.95
C PHE A 92 -13.32 -11.21 -26.52
N ARG A 93 -13.61 -11.89 -27.64
CA ARG A 93 -12.65 -12.73 -28.38
C ARG A 93 -11.42 -11.93 -28.84
N ARG A 94 -11.62 -10.77 -29.49
CA ARG A 94 -10.53 -9.86 -29.90
C ARG A 94 -9.76 -9.32 -28.69
N ALA A 95 -10.48 -8.92 -27.65
CA ALA A 95 -9.89 -8.42 -26.41
C ALA A 95 -9.03 -9.49 -25.70
N ALA A 96 -9.40 -10.77 -25.75
CA ALA A 96 -8.60 -11.86 -25.20
C ALA A 96 -7.25 -12.03 -25.93
N LEU A 97 -7.21 -11.85 -27.25
CA LEU A 97 -5.96 -11.87 -28.04
C LEU A 97 -5.05 -10.68 -27.71
N VAL A 98 -5.61 -9.46 -27.64
CA VAL A 98 -4.85 -8.27 -27.21
C VAL A 98 -4.36 -8.43 -25.77
N SER A 99 -5.20 -8.98 -24.90
CA SER A 99 -4.84 -9.24 -23.51
C SER A 99 -3.73 -10.29 -23.40
N GLN A 100 -3.64 -11.26 -24.31
CA GLN A 100 -2.55 -12.24 -24.37
C GLN A 100 -1.20 -11.56 -24.69
N ASN A 101 -1.15 -10.73 -25.74
CA ASN A 101 0.07 -10.11 -26.24
C ASN A 101 -0.09 -8.57 -26.40
N PRO A 102 -0.16 -7.80 -25.30
CA PRO A 102 -0.50 -6.37 -25.34
C PRO A 102 0.54 -5.49 -26.02
N ASN A 103 1.77 -5.98 -26.24
CA ASN A 103 2.83 -5.25 -26.96
C ASN A 103 2.80 -5.50 -28.48
N GLU A 104 2.11 -6.55 -28.95
CA GLU A 104 2.13 -7.02 -30.34
C GLU A 104 0.74 -6.91 -31.00
N PHE A 105 -0.11 -6.03 -30.47
CA PHE A 105 -1.50 -5.86 -30.93
C PHE A 105 -1.63 -5.47 -32.42
N GLU A 106 -0.60 -4.86 -33.02
CA GLU A 106 -0.58 -4.54 -34.45
C GLU A 106 -0.46 -5.79 -35.36
N LEU A 107 0.07 -6.91 -34.84
CA LEU A 107 0.25 -8.16 -35.58
C LEU A 107 -0.98 -9.08 -35.54
N ILE A 108 -2.02 -8.75 -34.77
CA ILE A 108 -3.21 -9.58 -34.59
C ILE A 108 -4.17 -9.34 -35.78
N PRO A 109 -4.38 -10.30 -36.69
CA PRO A 109 -5.18 -10.10 -37.89
C PRO A 109 -6.69 -10.00 -37.62
N GLU A 110 -7.17 -10.48 -36.47
CA GLU A 110 -8.58 -10.41 -36.07
C GLU A 110 -9.01 -9.00 -35.61
N LEU A 111 -8.07 -8.09 -35.36
CA LEU A 111 -8.40 -6.71 -34.99
C LEU A 111 -8.84 -5.89 -36.21
N THR A 112 -9.81 -5.00 -36.01
CA THR A 112 -10.18 -3.97 -36.99
C THR A 112 -9.22 -2.77 -36.90
N GLU A 113 -9.22 -1.91 -37.92
CA GLU A 113 -8.46 -0.65 -37.85
C GLU A 113 -8.96 0.27 -36.73
N ASP A 114 -10.26 0.24 -36.42
CA ASP A 114 -10.82 1.00 -35.30
C ASP A 114 -10.26 0.49 -33.96
N ASP A 115 -10.18 -0.83 -33.75
CA ASP A 115 -9.55 -1.41 -32.55
C ASP A 115 -8.09 -0.96 -32.43
N ARG A 116 -7.32 -1.06 -33.52
CA ARG A 116 -5.91 -0.63 -33.59
C ARG A 116 -5.72 0.87 -33.34
N TYR A 117 -6.64 1.71 -33.82
CA TYR A 117 -6.63 3.15 -33.56
C TYR A 117 -6.74 3.46 -32.06
N TRP A 118 -7.70 2.84 -31.36
CA TRP A 118 -7.90 3.09 -29.93
C TRP A 118 -6.75 2.58 -29.06
N LEU A 119 -6.20 1.39 -29.37
CA LEU A 119 -5.01 0.86 -28.68
C LEU A 119 -3.78 1.74 -28.88
N ARG A 120 -3.55 2.22 -30.11
CA ARG A 120 -2.47 3.18 -30.39
C ARG A 120 -2.70 4.52 -29.69
N ARG A 121 -3.96 4.97 -29.56
CA ARG A 121 -4.33 6.19 -28.81
C ARG A 121 -4.02 6.06 -27.31
N GLU A 122 -4.29 4.92 -26.70
CA GLU A 122 -3.98 4.67 -25.27
C GLU A 122 -2.47 4.81 -24.97
N VAL A 123 -1.63 4.22 -25.84
CA VAL A 123 -0.17 4.28 -25.69
C VAL A 123 0.38 5.70 -25.93
N THR A 124 -0.15 6.41 -26.91
CA THR A 124 0.32 7.76 -27.30
C THR A 124 -0.21 8.87 -26.38
N ASN A 125 -1.47 8.80 -25.97
CA ASN A 125 -2.17 9.81 -25.18
C ASN A 125 -2.57 9.27 -23.81
N LYS A 126 -1.58 8.81 -23.03
CA LYS A 126 -1.76 8.17 -21.70
C LYS A 126 -2.62 8.97 -20.71
N TRP A 127 -2.66 10.29 -20.88
CA TRP A 127 -3.45 11.21 -20.05
C TRP A 127 -4.89 11.42 -20.53
N ASP A 128 -5.24 11.04 -21.76
CA ASP A 128 -6.60 11.17 -22.29
C ASP A 128 -7.51 10.09 -21.67
N GLN A 129 -8.13 10.45 -20.55
CA GLN A 129 -8.86 9.53 -19.68
C GLN A 129 -10.32 9.95 -19.51
N ALA A 130 -11.17 8.99 -19.14
CA ALA A 130 -12.59 9.24 -18.90
C ALA A 130 -12.81 10.38 -17.89
N ARG A 131 -13.78 11.27 -18.17
CA ARG A 131 -14.11 12.43 -17.29
C ARG A 131 -14.38 12.02 -15.83
N SER A 132 -14.93 10.81 -15.63
CA SER A 132 -15.17 10.22 -14.31
C SER A 132 -13.89 9.96 -13.52
N LEU A 133 -12.77 9.61 -14.18
CA LEU A 133 -11.47 9.44 -13.53
C LEU A 133 -10.93 10.79 -13.06
N TYR A 134 -11.00 11.83 -13.89
CA TYR A 134 -10.61 13.19 -13.48
C TYR A 134 -11.44 13.72 -12.32
N PHE A 135 -12.76 13.51 -12.34
CA PHE A 135 -13.63 13.87 -11.21
C PHE A 135 -13.21 13.13 -9.93
N LEU A 136 -12.95 11.82 -10.02
CA LEU A 136 -12.46 11.04 -8.88
C LEU A 136 -11.12 11.56 -8.37
N VAL A 137 -10.16 11.86 -9.25
CA VAL A 137 -8.86 12.44 -8.86
C VAL A 137 -9.05 13.77 -8.11
N ILE A 138 -9.90 14.68 -8.60
CA ILE A 138 -10.19 15.95 -7.92
C ILE A 138 -10.79 15.72 -6.53
N VAL A 139 -11.76 14.80 -6.39
CA VAL A 139 -12.37 14.47 -5.08
C VAL A 139 -11.34 13.83 -4.13
N CYS A 140 -10.51 12.91 -4.61
CA CYS A 140 -9.41 12.33 -3.84
C CYS A 140 -8.40 13.41 -3.41
N SER A 141 -8.02 14.32 -4.30
CA SER A 141 -7.13 15.46 -4.01
C SER A 141 -7.67 16.37 -2.92
N ILE A 142 -8.97 16.66 -2.90
CA ILE A 142 -9.61 17.44 -1.83
C ILE A 142 -9.54 16.66 -0.50
N GLY A 143 -9.86 15.36 -0.50
CA GLY A 143 -9.72 14.52 0.69
C GLY A 143 -8.28 14.43 1.22
N SER A 144 -7.30 14.46 0.32
CA SER A 144 -5.86 14.50 0.62
C SER A 144 -5.43 15.84 1.22
N ALA A 145 -5.93 16.96 0.70
CA ALA A 145 -5.66 18.28 1.27
C ALA A 145 -6.29 18.43 2.67
N ILE A 146 -7.52 17.94 2.86
CA ILE A 146 -8.15 17.86 4.18
C ILE A 146 -7.30 17.00 5.13
N GLN A 147 -6.76 15.87 4.66
CA GLN A 147 -5.86 15.05 5.48
C GLN A 147 -4.60 15.80 5.95
N GLY A 148 -4.01 16.65 5.12
CA GLY A 148 -2.89 17.51 5.52
C GLY A 148 -3.29 18.59 6.54
N TRP A 149 -4.49 19.15 6.36
CA TRP A 149 -5.09 20.12 7.28
C TRP A 149 -5.38 19.50 8.65
N ASP A 150 -6.00 18.32 8.72
CA ASP A 150 -6.35 17.63 9.98
C ASP A 150 -5.13 17.46 10.91
N ASN A 151 -3.95 17.24 10.31
CA ASN A 151 -2.69 17.03 11.03
C ASN A 151 -2.00 18.33 11.49
N THR A 152 -2.44 19.50 11.01
CA THR A 152 -1.73 20.77 11.27
C THR A 152 -2.61 21.94 11.72
N GLY A 153 -3.88 22.02 11.34
CA GLY A 153 -4.81 23.06 11.78
C GLY A 153 -5.03 23.05 13.30
N ALA A 154 -4.94 21.88 13.93
CA ALA A 154 -4.98 21.76 15.39
C ALA A 154 -3.75 22.38 16.10
N ASN A 155 -2.60 22.54 15.41
CA ASN A 155 -1.37 22.98 16.04
C ASN A 155 -1.40 24.44 16.50
N GLY A 156 -2.24 25.30 15.89
CA GLY A 156 -2.49 26.65 16.40
C GLY A 156 -3.21 26.62 17.75
N ALA A 157 -4.26 25.81 17.86
CA ALA A 157 -5.03 25.66 19.11
C ALA A 157 -4.19 25.10 20.26
N ASN A 158 -3.14 24.31 19.97
CA ASN A 158 -2.24 23.73 20.98
C ASN A 158 -1.49 24.77 21.82
N LEU A 159 -1.40 26.03 21.36
CA LEU A 159 -0.81 27.15 22.12
C LEU A 159 -1.79 27.75 23.15
N SER A 160 -3.10 27.67 22.89
CA SER A 160 -4.13 28.36 23.68
C SER A 160 -4.95 27.40 24.57
N PHE A 161 -5.33 26.22 24.06
CA PHE A 161 -6.20 25.29 24.80
C PHE A 161 -5.66 24.86 26.18
N PRO A 162 -4.34 24.69 26.40
CA PRO A 162 -3.84 24.31 27.73
C PRO A 162 -4.10 25.40 28.79
N ASN A 163 -4.11 26.67 28.37
CA ASN A 163 -4.39 27.81 29.24
C ASN A 163 -5.89 27.87 29.58
N GLU A 164 -6.76 27.75 28.57
CA GLU A 164 -8.22 27.79 28.72
C GLU A 164 -8.76 26.66 29.62
N PHE A 165 -8.24 25.44 29.50
CA PHE A 165 -8.65 24.32 30.35
C PHE A 165 -7.87 24.21 31.67
N GLY A 166 -6.94 25.13 31.96
CA GLY A 166 -6.14 25.12 33.20
C GLY A 166 -5.19 23.92 33.34
N ILE A 167 -4.76 23.31 32.22
CA ILE A 167 -3.91 22.10 32.19
C ILE A 167 -2.46 22.36 31.77
N VAL A 168 -2.03 23.63 31.74
CA VAL A 168 -0.69 24.08 31.32
C VAL A 168 0.44 23.31 32.01
N GLU A 169 0.30 23.05 33.32
CA GLU A 169 1.31 22.36 34.13
C GLU A 169 1.43 20.85 33.81
N ASN A 170 0.44 20.26 33.14
CA ASN A 170 0.38 18.83 32.84
C ASN A 170 0.74 18.52 31.38
N THR A 171 2.03 18.65 31.05
CA THR A 171 2.59 18.34 29.73
C THR A 171 2.24 16.94 29.22
N TRP A 172 2.12 15.95 30.12
CA TRP A 172 1.72 14.58 29.76
C TRP A 172 0.28 14.53 29.24
N LEU A 173 -0.64 15.26 29.86
CA LEU A 173 -2.03 15.34 29.42
C LEU A 173 -2.17 16.08 28.08
N VAL A 174 -1.48 17.20 27.91
CA VAL A 174 -1.43 17.95 26.64
C VAL A 174 -0.83 17.08 25.52
N GLY A 175 0.23 16.33 25.81
CA GLY A 175 0.83 15.35 24.90
C GLY A 175 -0.15 14.23 24.53
N MET A 176 -0.89 13.69 25.50
CA MET A 176 -1.90 12.65 25.29
C MET A 176 -3.04 13.11 24.37
N ILE A 177 -3.58 14.32 24.60
CA ILE A 177 -4.66 14.90 23.77
C ILE A 177 -4.20 15.13 22.32
N ASN A 178 -2.93 15.51 22.12
CA ASN A 178 -2.35 15.71 20.80
C ASN A 178 -1.95 14.39 20.11
N ALA A 179 -1.54 13.38 20.85
CA ALA A 179 -1.25 12.05 20.32
C ALA A 179 -2.52 11.22 20.04
N ALA A 180 -3.66 11.55 20.66
CA ALA A 180 -4.91 10.77 20.58
C ALA A 180 -5.37 10.44 19.15
N PRO A 181 -5.38 11.37 18.16
CA PRO A 181 -5.74 11.03 16.79
C PRO A 181 -4.78 10.00 16.19
N SER A 182 -3.47 10.20 16.35
CA SER A 182 -2.42 9.31 15.81
C SER A 182 -2.43 7.92 16.44
N ILE A 183 -2.64 7.82 17.76
CA ILE A 183 -2.79 6.54 18.47
C ILE A 183 -4.04 5.81 17.96
N THR A 184 -5.15 6.52 17.79
CA THR A 184 -6.39 5.94 17.28
C THR A 184 -6.26 5.49 15.82
N VAL A 185 -5.57 6.27 14.97
CA VAL A 185 -5.21 5.85 13.61
C VAL A 185 -4.39 4.56 13.64
N ALA A 186 -3.34 4.49 14.48
CA ALA A 186 -2.50 3.30 14.57
C ALA A 186 -3.26 2.05 15.05
N ALA A 187 -4.14 2.20 16.05
CA ALA A 187 -4.91 1.08 16.61
C ALA A 187 -6.06 0.62 15.70
N PHE A 188 -6.84 1.55 15.13
CA PHE A 188 -8.11 1.22 14.48
C PHE A 188 -8.05 1.19 12.95
N SER A 189 -7.04 1.80 12.30
CA SER A 189 -6.99 1.87 10.82
C SER A 189 -7.07 0.50 10.17
N ALA A 190 -6.15 -0.42 10.49
CA ALA A 190 -6.16 -1.78 9.92
C ALA A 190 -7.43 -2.56 10.32
N MET A 191 -7.79 -2.53 11.60
CA MET A 191 -8.89 -3.35 12.13
C MET A 191 -10.28 -2.97 11.60
N LEU A 192 -10.54 -1.69 11.33
CA LEU A 192 -11.85 -1.22 10.85
C LEU A 192 -11.92 -1.07 9.33
N THR A 193 -10.80 -0.81 8.65
CA THR A 193 -10.79 -0.60 7.19
C THR A 193 -11.30 -1.81 6.42
N ASP A 194 -10.79 -3.00 6.73
CA ASP A 194 -11.09 -4.21 5.98
C ASP A 194 -12.55 -4.68 6.09
N PRO A 195 -13.14 -4.86 7.30
CA PRO A 195 -14.54 -5.25 7.41
C PRO A 195 -15.49 -4.19 6.83
N ILE A 196 -15.24 -2.90 7.07
CA ILE A 196 -16.16 -1.85 6.60
C ILE A 196 -16.11 -1.72 5.07
N ASN A 197 -14.93 -1.86 4.46
CA ASN A 197 -14.83 -1.93 2.99
C ASN A 197 -15.51 -3.17 2.40
N HIS A 198 -15.54 -4.30 3.11
CA HIS A 198 -16.27 -5.50 2.67
C HIS A 198 -17.80 -5.33 2.77
N PHE A 199 -18.32 -4.71 3.83
CA PHE A 199 -19.77 -4.57 4.05
C PHE A 199 -20.42 -3.40 3.29
N ILE A 200 -19.77 -2.24 3.20
CA ILE A 200 -20.38 -1.01 2.64
C ILE A 200 -19.76 -0.63 1.27
N GLY A 201 -18.70 -1.34 0.86
CA GLY A 201 -17.92 -1.01 -0.33
C GLY A 201 -17.10 0.28 -0.18
N ARG A 202 -16.02 0.40 -0.95
CA ARG A 202 -15.06 1.53 -0.80
C ARG A 202 -15.70 2.92 -0.91
N ARG A 203 -16.75 3.08 -1.74
CA ARG A 203 -17.49 4.35 -1.87
C ARG A 203 -18.30 4.69 -0.62
N GLY A 204 -18.93 3.69 0.01
CA GLY A 204 -19.64 3.86 1.27
C GLY A 204 -18.69 4.20 2.41
N THR A 205 -17.55 3.52 2.50
CA THR A 205 -16.50 3.80 3.48
C THR A 205 -16.02 5.25 3.42
N ILE A 206 -15.72 5.79 2.22
CA ILE A 206 -15.28 7.20 2.09
C ILE A 206 -16.37 8.18 2.55
N PHE A 207 -17.65 7.91 2.26
CA PHE A 207 -18.74 8.77 2.73
C PHE A 207 -18.89 8.74 4.26
N VAL A 208 -18.93 7.56 4.87
CA VAL A 208 -19.05 7.39 6.33
C VAL A 208 -17.86 8.02 7.06
N THR A 209 -16.63 7.79 6.58
CA THR A 209 -15.43 8.40 7.17
C THR A 209 -15.41 9.92 7.04
N GLY A 210 -15.95 10.47 5.95
CA GLY A 210 -16.20 11.91 5.83
C GLY A 210 -17.07 12.47 6.95
N LEU A 211 -18.15 11.77 7.33
CA LEU A 211 -19.00 12.16 8.47
C LEU A 211 -18.23 12.12 9.80
N PHE A 212 -17.42 11.07 10.02
CA PHE A 212 -16.55 10.94 11.20
C PHE A 212 -15.38 11.94 11.23
N CYS A 213 -15.02 12.58 10.12
CA CYS A 213 -14.14 13.75 10.13
C CYS A 213 -14.93 15.04 10.44
N VAL A 214 -16.07 15.27 9.78
CA VAL A 214 -16.81 16.55 9.90
C VAL A 214 -17.44 16.75 11.27
N PHE A 215 -18.22 15.78 11.79
CA PHE A 215 -18.96 15.99 13.04
C PHE A 215 -18.05 16.23 14.25
N PRO A 216 -16.97 15.45 14.48
CA PRO A 216 -16.06 15.72 15.59
C PRO A 216 -15.24 17.00 15.42
N VAL A 217 -14.88 17.41 14.19
CA VAL A 217 -14.24 18.71 13.95
C VAL A 217 -15.15 19.87 14.35
N LEU A 218 -16.44 19.79 14.02
CA LEU A 218 -17.44 20.77 14.47
C LEU A 218 -17.64 20.71 15.99
N ALA A 219 -17.68 19.52 16.59
CA ALA A 219 -17.83 19.35 18.03
C ALA A 219 -16.66 19.96 18.83
N GLN A 220 -15.42 19.86 18.34
CA GLN A 220 -14.25 20.49 18.97
C GLN A 220 -14.40 22.01 19.18
N ALA A 221 -15.16 22.69 18.31
CA ALA A 221 -15.39 24.13 18.45
C ALA A 221 -16.29 24.51 19.64
N PHE A 222 -16.99 23.54 20.24
CA PHE A 222 -17.88 23.72 21.38
C PHE A 222 -17.38 23.04 22.67
N CYS A 223 -16.20 22.40 22.65
CA CYS A 223 -15.64 21.73 23.83
C CYS A 223 -15.26 22.75 24.91
N GLN A 224 -15.80 22.56 26.11
CA GLN A 224 -15.48 23.36 27.30
C GLN A 224 -14.54 22.61 28.26
N ASN A 225 -14.43 21.30 28.12
CA ASN A 225 -13.59 20.45 28.96
C ASN A 225 -12.56 19.65 28.15
N TRP A 226 -11.40 19.38 28.74
CA TRP A 226 -10.34 18.60 28.08
C TRP A 226 -10.78 17.17 27.73
N TYR A 227 -11.68 16.57 28.52
CA TYR A 227 -12.25 15.24 28.25
C TYR A 227 -13.07 15.21 26.95
N GLU A 228 -13.86 16.26 26.69
CA GLU A 228 -14.67 16.39 25.48
C GLU A 228 -13.78 16.54 24.24
N LEU A 229 -12.73 17.37 24.35
CA LEU A 229 -11.72 17.53 23.31
C LEU A 229 -11.02 16.19 23.02
N PHE A 230 -10.63 15.45 24.07
CA PHE A 230 -10.01 14.13 23.93
C PHE A 230 -10.92 13.13 23.18
N ILE A 231 -12.19 13.05 23.55
CA ILE A 231 -13.18 12.18 22.87
C ILE A 231 -13.33 12.59 21.39
N CYS A 232 -13.43 13.88 21.09
CA CYS A 232 -13.51 14.35 19.71
C CYS A 232 -12.24 14.02 18.91
N ARG A 233 -11.05 14.17 19.51
CA ARG A 233 -9.75 13.80 18.89
C ARG A 233 -9.66 12.30 18.58
N VAL A 234 -10.17 11.44 19.45
CA VAL A 234 -10.29 9.98 19.19
C VAL A 234 -11.25 9.72 18.03
N LEU A 235 -12.44 10.32 18.02
CA LEU A 235 -13.41 10.13 16.93
C LEU A 235 -12.86 10.56 15.55
N ILE A 236 -12.12 11.67 15.49
CA ILE A 236 -11.38 12.08 14.28
C ILE A 236 -10.36 11.02 13.87
N GLY A 237 -9.60 10.48 14.82
CA GLY A 237 -8.59 9.45 14.55
C GLY A 237 -9.17 8.19 13.91
N VAL A 238 -10.38 7.77 14.29
CA VAL A 238 -11.08 6.65 13.64
C VAL A 238 -11.40 6.98 12.16
N GLY A 239 -12.05 8.12 11.92
CA GLY A 239 -12.40 8.56 10.56
C GLY A 239 -11.18 8.76 9.66
N MET A 240 -10.14 9.40 10.21
CA MET A 240 -8.85 9.63 9.57
C MET A 240 -8.14 8.32 9.21
N GLY A 241 -8.12 7.34 10.12
CA GLY A 241 -7.44 6.06 9.92
C GLY A 241 -8.06 5.21 8.81
N MET A 242 -9.37 5.23 8.66
CA MET A 242 -10.07 4.56 7.55
C MET A 242 -10.02 5.36 6.24
N LYS A 243 -9.93 6.69 6.31
CA LYS A 243 -9.78 7.59 5.15
C LYS A 243 -8.43 7.38 4.46
N ILE A 244 -7.34 7.41 5.23
CA ILE A 244 -5.96 7.36 4.70
C ILE A 244 -5.62 6.02 4.04
N THR A 245 -6.24 4.92 4.47
CA THR A 245 -6.13 3.60 3.83
C THR A 245 -7.00 3.50 2.57
N THR A 246 -8.26 3.94 2.64
CA THR A 246 -9.24 3.67 1.56
C THR A 246 -9.05 4.53 0.31
N ILE A 247 -8.67 5.81 0.44
CA ILE A 247 -8.48 6.72 -0.70
C ILE A 247 -7.38 6.25 -1.68
N PRO A 248 -6.13 5.93 -1.26
CA PRO A 248 -5.09 5.49 -2.19
C PRO A 248 -5.43 4.13 -2.81
N ILE A 249 -6.11 3.23 -2.08
CA ILE A 249 -6.54 1.94 -2.64
C ILE A 249 -7.59 2.15 -3.74
N MET A 250 -8.66 2.94 -3.48
CA MET A 250 -9.66 3.27 -4.52
C MET A 250 -9.00 3.95 -5.73
N THR A 251 -8.03 4.83 -5.50
CA THR A 251 -7.30 5.52 -6.57
C THR A 251 -6.46 4.52 -7.38
N SER A 252 -5.81 3.54 -6.75
CA SER A 252 -5.01 2.54 -7.45
C SER A 252 -5.84 1.50 -8.24
N GLU A 253 -7.01 1.12 -7.74
CA GLU A 253 -7.97 0.24 -8.44
C GLU A 253 -8.59 0.91 -9.68
N THR A 254 -8.87 2.21 -9.60
CA THR A 254 -9.48 2.97 -10.70
C THR A 254 -8.47 3.55 -11.68
N ALA A 255 -7.20 3.70 -11.28
CA ALA A 255 -6.17 4.24 -12.16
C ALA A 255 -5.66 3.22 -13.19
N PRO A 256 -5.61 3.61 -14.49
CA PRO A 256 -4.96 2.83 -15.53
C PRO A 256 -3.50 2.52 -15.20
N ALA A 257 -3.02 1.34 -15.57
CA ALA A 257 -1.69 0.85 -15.19
C ALA A 257 -0.56 1.82 -15.57
N ALA A 258 -0.68 2.51 -16.72
CA ALA A 258 0.31 3.46 -17.20
C ALA A 258 0.48 4.74 -16.35
N ILE A 259 -0.57 5.17 -15.62
CA ILE A 259 -0.57 6.43 -14.84
C ILE A 259 -0.81 6.22 -13.33
N ARG A 260 -1.07 4.97 -12.90
CA ARG A 260 -1.34 4.60 -11.50
C ARG A 260 -0.32 5.16 -10.51
N GLY A 261 0.98 5.08 -10.84
CA GLY A 261 2.04 5.64 -9.99
C GLY A 261 1.95 7.17 -9.86
N ALA A 262 1.67 7.89 -10.95
CA ALA A 262 1.52 9.34 -10.92
C ALA A 262 0.28 9.79 -10.11
N LEU A 263 -0.83 9.08 -10.25
CA LEU A 263 -2.04 9.33 -9.44
C LEU A 263 -1.81 9.03 -7.96
N ALA A 264 -1.11 7.94 -7.63
CA ALA A 264 -0.74 7.61 -6.24
C ALA A 264 0.21 8.66 -5.63
N MET A 265 1.18 9.18 -6.38
CA MET A 265 2.07 10.25 -5.90
C MET A 265 1.36 11.61 -5.77
N SER A 266 0.37 11.90 -6.61
CA SER A 266 -0.39 13.15 -6.52
C SER A 266 -1.09 13.33 -5.16
N PHE A 267 -1.57 12.23 -4.56
CA PHE A 267 -2.12 12.20 -3.19
C PHE A 267 -1.19 12.88 -2.19
N GLN A 268 0.10 12.52 -2.19
CA GLN A 268 1.08 13.08 -1.24
C GLN A 268 1.33 14.57 -1.46
N ILE A 269 1.33 15.03 -2.72
CA ILE A 269 1.46 16.46 -3.05
C ILE A 269 0.29 17.26 -2.46
N PHE A 270 -0.94 16.75 -2.56
CA PHE A 270 -2.10 17.40 -1.95
C PHE A 270 -2.10 17.32 -0.41
N VAL A 271 -1.58 16.24 0.20
CA VAL A 271 -1.34 16.22 1.67
C VAL A 271 -0.34 17.30 2.08
N SER A 272 0.78 17.44 1.36
CA SER A 272 1.77 18.50 1.62
C SER A 272 1.19 19.91 1.45
N PHE A 273 0.32 20.11 0.46
CA PHE A 273 -0.42 21.36 0.28
C PHE A 273 -1.38 21.64 1.45
N GLY A 274 -2.09 20.62 1.95
CA GLY A 274 -2.94 20.73 3.14
C GLY A 274 -2.16 21.11 4.41
N ILE A 275 -0.98 20.50 4.60
CA ILE A 275 -0.04 20.84 5.68
C ILE A 275 0.40 22.31 5.59
N LEU A 276 0.76 22.78 4.40
CA LEU A 276 1.13 24.19 4.15
C LEU A 276 -0.03 25.14 4.46
N ALA A 277 -1.25 24.80 4.03
CA ALA A 277 -2.45 25.60 4.28
C ALA A 277 -2.78 25.68 5.78
N GLY A 278 -2.66 24.58 6.52
CA GLY A 278 -2.86 24.55 7.98
C GLY A 278 -1.83 25.42 8.72
N PHE A 279 -0.54 25.32 8.39
CA PHE A 279 0.48 26.20 8.97
C PHE A 279 0.29 27.67 8.59
N SER A 280 -0.14 27.96 7.34
CA SER A 280 -0.43 29.33 6.90
C SER A 280 -1.63 29.92 7.65
N SER A 281 -2.69 29.13 7.87
CA SER A 281 -3.83 29.52 8.70
C SER A 281 -3.41 29.79 10.15
N ASN A 282 -2.64 28.88 10.75
CA ASN A 282 -2.12 29.06 12.11
C ASN A 282 -1.31 30.37 12.22
N LEU A 283 -0.47 30.70 11.23
CA LEU A 283 0.31 31.94 11.23
C LEU A 283 -0.56 33.21 11.14
N ILE A 284 -1.65 33.16 10.36
CA ILE A 284 -2.61 34.27 10.24
C ILE A 284 -3.35 34.50 11.58
N PHE A 285 -3.81 33.42 12.22
CA PHE A 285 -4.58 33.51 13.46
C PHE A 285 -3.73 33.57 14.75
N TYR A 286 -2.42 33.31 14.69
CA TYR A 286 -1.51 33.36 15.85
C TYR A 286 -1.47 34.73 16.56
N ARG A 287 -1.91 35.80 15.89
CA ARG A 287 -1.79 37.19 16.36
C ARG A 287 -3.13 37.82 16.78
N ILE A 288 -4.18 37.01 16.89
CA ILE A 288 -5.55 37.37 17.28
C ILE A 288 -5.87 36.65 18.59
#